data_AF-A0A8B7NQ19-F1
#
_entry.id   AF-A0A8B7NQ19-F1
#
_cell.length_a   1.000
_cell.length_b   1.000
_cell.length_c   1.000
_cell.angle_alpha   90.00
_cell.angle_beta   90.00
_cell.angle_gamma   90.00
#
_symmetry.space_group_name_H-M   'P 1'
#
loop_
_entity.id
_entity.type
_entity.pdbx_description
1 polymer ?
#
loop_
_entity_poly.entity_id
_entity_poly.type
_entity_poly.pdbx_seq_one_letter_code
_entity_poly.pdbx_strand_id
1 'polypeptide(L)'
;MASTTIECDVCNENFDSGNHKPLCLSCGHTFCFSCISNLSRLPETKNCPKCRKPFSQRIDEMMVNYALIPSENTARPHAPSSLSEAPCLHQGKALDFLCMDCMELVCFTCARGTHVTHKIEFIDDLTQENQAVLNSWTKIRSTMRDNLERVNNLVTVSDDILSLMDEILDLRTEFQGWKDSLLAQKLSTEQDLQAWDAPASGVIENKRHECKEMLRRLKLKPPENMYTAEIRARLSAALKKYDSLQTYELATYEDGVPWTVTSRAEGERAVASLANNIKPSRLVG
;
A
#
# COMPACT_ATOMS: atom_id res chain seq x y z
N MET A 1 0.46 10.86 54.36
CA MET A 1 1.51 10.68 53.32
C MET A 1 1.03 9.56 52.41
N ALA A 2 0.67 9.85 51.16
CA ALA A 2 0.29 8.82 50.21
C ALA A 2 1.59 8.22 49.64
N SER A 3 1.93 7.01 50.09
CA SER A 3 3.01 6.23 49.49
C SER A 3 2.57 5.85 48.07
N THR A 4 3.16 6.45 47.04
CA THR A 4 2.92 6.09 45.64
C THR A 4 3.74 4.84 45.32
N THR A 5 3.12 3.66 45.48
CA THR A 5 3.68 2.38 45.07
C THR A 5 3.44 2.17 43.57
N ILE A 6 4.49 1.79 42.83
CA ILE A 6 4.43 1.42 41.39
C ILE A 6 4.04 -0.04 41.16
N GLU A 7 3.63 -0.72 42.24
CA GLU A 7 3.25 -2.12 42.29
C GLU A 7 1.80 -2.24 42.77
N CYS A 8 1.12 -3.28 42.30
CA CYS A 8 -0.24 -3.60 42.70
C CYS A 8 -0.25 -4.21 44.12
N ASP A 9 -0.97 -3.59 45.06
CA ASP A 9 -1.10 -4.07 46.46
C ASP A 9 -1.79 -5.45 46.62
N VAL A 10 -2.21 -6.11 45.52
CA VAL A 10 -2.86 -7.44 45.54
C VAL A 10 -1.93 -8.53 45.02
N CYS A 11 -1.27 -8.32 43.87
CA CYS A 11 -0.36 -9.30 43.28
C CYS A 11 1.13 -8.97 43.48
N ASN A 12 1.45 -7.77 43.99
CA ASN A 12 2.80 -7.23 44.13
C ASN A 12 3.59 -7.15 42.81
N GLU A 13 2.90 -7.13 41.67
CA GLU A 13 3.50 -6.95 40.35
C GLU A 13 3.50 -5.47 39.95
N ASN A 14 4.52 -5.06 39.19
CA ASN A 14 4.64 -3.71 38.65
C ASN A 14 3.46 -3.36 37.74
N PHE A 15 2.98 -2.12 37.81
CA PHE A 15 1.97 -1.63 36.87
C PHE A 15 2.57 -1.48 35.46
N ASP A 16 1.81 -1.89 34.45
CA ASP A 16 2.22 -1.80 33.03
C ASP A 16 1.06 -1.28 32.15
N SER A 17 1.27 -1.21 30.84
CA SER A 17 0.21 -0.83 29.88
C SER A 17 -0.69 -1.99 29.44
N GLY A 18 -0.36 -3.22 29.84
CA GLY A 18 -1.03 -4.46 29.49
C GLY A 18 -1.95 -4.97 30.61
N ASN A 19 -1.73 -6.20 31.06
CA ASN A 19 -2.59 -6.87 32.06
C ASN A 19 -2.40 -6.35 33.48
N HIS A 20 -1.30 -5.64 33.76
CA HIS A 20 -1.11 -4.94 35.02
C HIS A 20 -1.48 -3.45 34.95
N LYS A 21 -2.39 -3.08 34.04
CA LYS A 21 -2.87 -1.70 33.92
C LYS A 21 -3.46 -1.15 35.21
N PRO A 22 -2.99 -0.01 35.74
CA PRO A 22 -3.44 0.54 37.02
C PRO A 22 -4.83 1.17 36.88
N LEU A 23 -5.86 0.53 37.42
CA LEU A 23 -7.23 1.05 37.45
C LEU A 23 -7.58 1.61 38.82
N CYS A 24 -8.18 2.79 38.84
CA CYS A 24 -8.63 3.48 40.03
C CYS A 24 -10.10 3.15 40.32
N LEU A 25 -10.36 2.61 41.52
CA LEU A 25 -11.71 2.44 42.04
C LEU A 25 -12.29 3.80 42.47
N SER A 26 -13.62 3.88 42.59
CA SER A 26 -14.33 5.06 43.12
C SER A 26 -13.86 5.55 44.50
N CYS A 27 -13.23 4.67 45.29
CA CYS A 27 -12.63 5.02 46.58
C CYS A 27 -11.24 5.67 46.49
N GLY A 28 -10.66 5.79 45.30
CA GLY A 28 -9.33 6.37 45.05
C GLY A 28 -8.15 5.39 45.12
N HIS A 29 -8.38 4.12 45.48
CA HIS A 29 -7.32 3.11 45.48
C HIS A 29 -7.14 2.50 44.09
N THR A 30 -5.88 2.23 43.73
CA THR A 30 -5.50 1.69 42.42
C THR A 30 -5.07 0.23 42.54
N PHE A 31 -5.56 -0.63 41.64
CA PHE A 31 -5.14 -2.02 41.50
C PHE A 31 -5.03 -2.38 40.02
N CYS A 32 -4.33 -3.47 39.70
CA CYS A 32 -4.10 -3.83 38.32
C CYS A 32 -5.36 -4.43 37.65
N PHE A 33 -5.46 -4.32 36.33
CA PHE A 33 -6.60 -4.82 35.54
C PHE A 33 -6.89 -6.30 35.82
N SER A 34 -5.86 -7.15 35.86
CA SER A 34 -6.01 -8.58 36.19
C SER A 34 -6.65 -8.81 37.56
N CYS A 35 -6.17 -8.12 38.60
CA CYS A 35 -6.70 -8.25 39.96
C CYS A 35 -8.16 -7.77 40.08
N ILE A 36 -8.52 -6.65 39.46
CA ILE A 36 -9.89 -6.14 39.47
C ILE A 36 -10.83 -7.04 38.65
N SER A 37 -10.34 -7.60 37.55
CA SER A 37 -11.08 -8.57 36.73
C SER A 37 -11.39 -9.83 37.52
N ASN A 38 -10.43 -10.35 38.29
CA ASN A 38 -10.63 -11.50 39.16
C ASN A 38 -11.61 -11.20 40.30
N LEU A 39 -11.49 -10.05 40.96
CA LEU A 39 -12.45 -9.59 41.98
C LEU A 39 -13.86 -9.44 41.41
N SER A 40 -13.97 -9.04 40.14
CA SER A 40 -15.26 -8.85 39.49
C SER A 40 -16.00 -10.14 39.14
N ARG A 41 -15.32 -11.29 39.19
CA ARG A 41 -15.90 -12.62 38.96
C ARG A 41 -16.49 -13.25 40.22
N LEU A 42 -16.24 -12.67 41.40
CA LEU A 42 -16.80 -13.17 42.65
C LEU A 42 -18.29 -12.77 42.78
N PRO A 43 -19.16 -13.69 43.24
CA PRO A 43 -20.61 -13.47 43.33
C PRO A 43 -21.04 -12.57 44.51
N GLU A 44 -20.11 -12.17 45.39
CA GLU A 44 -20.38 -11.33 46.57
C GLU A 44 -20.22 -9.82 46.28
N THR A 45 -20.57 -8.98 47.28
CA THR A 45 -20.34 -7.54 47.23
C THR A 45 -18.87 -7.23 47.00
N LYS A 46 -18.56 -6.57 45.87
CA LYS A 46 -17.19 -6.20 45.51
C LYS A 46 -16.69 -5.10 46.42
N ASN A 47 -15.72 -5.42 47.27
CA ASN A 47 -15.12 -4.49 48.21
C ASN A 47 -13.68 -4.16 47.80
N CYS A 48 -13.28 -2.90 47.96
CA CYS A 48 -11.90 -2.49 47.76
C CYS A 48 -10.97 -3.32 48.66
N PRO A 49 -9.94 -4.00 48.13
CA PRO A 49 -9.01 -4.81 48.95
C PRO A 49 -8.32 -4.03 50.08
N LYS A 50 -8.11 -2.72 49.89
CA LYS A 50 -7.37 -1.85 50.82
C LYS A 50 -8.24 -1.22 51.90
N CYS A 51 -9.40 -0.67 51.53
CA CYS A 51 -10.26 0.08 52.46
C CYS A 51 -11.63 -0.55 52.70
N ARG A 52 -11.91 -1.69 52.07
CA ARG A 52 -13.17 -2.45 52.15
C ARG A 52 -14.43 -1.69 51.76
N LYS A 53 -14.32 -0.47 51.22
CA LYS A 53 -15.46 0.26 50.66
C LYS A 53 -16.05 -0.52 49.48
N PRO A 54 -17.38 -0.69 49.42
CA PRO A 54 -18.02 -1.36 48.30
C PRO A 54 -17.86 -0.53 47.02
N PHE A 55 -17.75 -1.20 45.89
CA PHE A 55 -17.75 -0.58 44.58
C PHE A 55 -18.65 -1.35 43.62
N SER A 56 -19.41 -0.63 42.80
CA SER A 56 -20.29 -1.18 41.76
C SER A 56 -19.85 -0.79 40.35
N GLN A 57 -18.81 0.04 40.24
CA GLN A 57 -18.30 0.55 38.97
C GLN A 57 -17.89 -0.60 38.06
N ARG A 58 -18.29 -0.53 36.80
CA ARG A 58 -17.85 -1.51 35.82
C ARG A 58 -16.40 -1.22 35.44
N ILE A 59 -15.64 -2.26 35.09
CA ILE A 59 -14.20 -2.12 34.78
C ILE A 59 -13.96 -1.13 33.63
N ASP A 60 -14.89 -1.08 32.67
CA ASP A 60 -14.85 -0.17 31.52
C ASP A 60 -15.12 1.30 31.85
N GLU A 61 -15.60 1.59 33.05
CA GLU A 61 -15.83 2.94 33.57
C GLU A 61 -14.68 3.43 34.48
N MET A 62 -13.74 2.54 34.84
CA MET A 62 -12.65 2.86 35.77
C MET A 62 -11.56 3.70 35.10
N MET A 63 -11.10 4.73 35.82
CA MET A 63 -10.03 5.59 35.35
C MET A 63 -8.68 4.86 35.44
N VAL A 64 -7.85 4.99 34.41
CA VAL A 64 -6.48 4.46 34.42
C VAL A 64 -5.55 5.49 35.06
N ASN A 65 -4.76 5.09 36.06
CA ASN A 65 -3.75 5.95 36.68
C ASN A 65 -2.39 5.79 35.98
N TYR A 66 -2.22 6.44 34.83
CA TYR A 66 -1.01 6.35 34.01
C TYR A 66 0.27 6.81 34.74
N ALA A 67 0.17 7.61 35.80
CA ALA A 67 1.33 8.07 36.57
C ALA A 67 2.03 6.93 37.35
N LEU A 68 1.37 5.77 37.50
CA LEU A 68 1.92 4.60 38.18
C LEU A 68 2.59 3.60 37.23
N ILE A 69 2.46 3.79 35.92
CA ILE A 69 3.16 2.96 34.93
C ILE A 69 4.59 3.52 34.81
N PRO A 70 5.63 2.72 35.13
CA PRO A 70 7.01 3.15 34.95
C PRO A 70 7.22 3.58 33.49
N SER A 71 7.62 4.83 33.29
CA SER A 71 8.02 5.29 31.96
C SER A 71 9.31 4.56 31.59
N GLU A 72 9.20 3.54 30.74
CA GLU A 72 10.36 2.98 30.04
C GLU A 72 10.91 4.04 29.08
N ASN A 73 11.67 5.00 29.60
CA ASN A 73 12.66 5.76 28.84
C ASN A 73 13.91 4.89 28.57
N THR A 74 13.73 3.58 28.38
CA THR A 74 14.67 2.78 27.62
C THR A 74 14.28 3.01 26.17
N ALA A 75 14.98 3.96 25.54
CA ALA A 75 15.16 3.98 24.12
C ALA A 75 15.67 2.59 23.69
N ARG A 76 14.76 1.66 23.40
CA ARG A 76 15.06 0.58 22.47
C ARG A 76 15.16 1.29 21.12
N PRO A 77 16.30 1.23 20.43
CA PRO A 77 16.39 1.72 19.08
C PRO A 77 15.63 0.72 18.20
N HIS A 78 14.30 0.78 18.23
CA HIS A 78 13.59 0.52 17.00
C HIS A 78 13.97 1.69 16.11
N ALA A 79 14.84 1.38 15.14
CA ALA A 79 15.10 2.25 14.02
C ALA A 79 13.75 2.83 13.58
N PRO A 80 13.67 4.14 13.26
CA PRO A 80 12.47 4.66 12.64
C PRO A 80 12.30 3.90 11.34
N SER A 81 11.42 2.90 11.36
CA SER A 81 10.94 2.24 10.16
C SER A 81 10.25 3.35 9.39
N SER A 82 11.00 3.86 8.42
CA SER A 82 10.54 4.80 7.44
C SER A 82 9.29 4.21 6.79
N LEU A 83 8.24 5.04 6.75
CA LEU A 83 7.10 4.93 5.83
C LEU A 83 6.25 3.66 5.96
N SER A 84 5.31 3.70 6.90
CA SER A 84 3.96 3.21 6.65
C SER A 84 3.00 4.10 7.46
N GLU A 85 2.13 4.82 6.76
CA GLU A 85 1.02 5.53 7.37
C GLU A 85 0.22 4.54 8.22
N ALA A 86 0.15 4.78 9.53
CA ALA A 86 -0.37 3.82 10.48
C ALA A 86 -1.82 3.38 10.13
N PRO A 87 -2.17 2.08 10.26
CA PRO A 87 -3.54 1.56 10.10
C PRO A 87 -4.59 2.20 11.03
N CYS A 88 -4.14 3.01 11.98
CA CYS A 88 -4.96 3.61 13.02
C CYS A 88 -4.75 5.13 13.01
N LEU A 89 -5.85 5.90 12.96
CA LEU A 89 -5.82 7.37 13.06
C LEU A 89 -5.30 7.86 14.42
N HIS A 90 -5.22 6.98 15.43
CA HIS A 90 -4.63 7.28 16.73
C HIS A 90 -3.10 7.06 16.69
N GLN A 91 -2.38 8.11 16.28
CA GLN A 91 -0.92 8.11 16.23
C GLN A 91 -0.29 7.72 17.58
N GLY A 92 0.74 6.88 17.54
CA GLY A 92 1.54 6.49 18.72
C GLY A 92 0.85 5.53 19.69
N LYS A 93 -0.30 4.92 19.32
CA LYS A 93 -0.93 3.86 20.11
C LYS A 93 -0.45 2.47 19.67
N ALA A 94 -0.26 1.58 20.64
CA ALA A 94 0.06 0.19 20.39
C ALA A 94 -1.13 -0.54 19.70
N LEU A 95 -0.80 -1.42 18.76
CA LEU A 95 -1.74 -2.19 17.92
C LEU A 95 -1.78 -3.65 18.38
N ASP A 96 -2.12 -3.85 19.65
CA ASP A 96 -2.00 -5.16 20.31
C ASP A 96 -3.21 -6.08 20.08
N PHE A 97 -4.22 -5.60 19.36
CA PHE A 97 -5.46 -6.32 19.09
C PHE A 97 -5.59 -6.61 17.60
N LEU A 98 -6.07 -7.80 17.26
CA LEU A 98 -6.44 -8.21 15.92
C LEU A 98 -7.96 -8.28 15.81
N CYS A 99 -8.54 -7.54 14.86
CA CYS A 99 -9.93 -7.71 14.48
C CYS A 99 -10.04 -8.89 13.52
N MET A 100 -10.67 -9.98 13.94
CA MET A 100 -10.83 -11.21 13.16
C MET A 100 -11.81 -11.09 11.99
N ASP A 101 -12.69 -10.09 12.02
CA ASP A 101 -13.66 -9.86 10.94
C ASP A 101 -13.07 -8.99 9.83
N CYS A 102 -12.36 -7.91 10.19
CA CYS A 102 -11.66 -7.02 9.27
C CYS A 102 -10.27 -7.55 8.85
N MET A 103 -9.70 -8.48 9.60
CA MET A 103 -8.31 -8.95 9.45
C MET A 103 -7.27 -7.81 9.58
N GLU A 104 -7.48 -6.92 10.54
CA GLU A 104 -6.68 -5.70 10.76
C GLU A 104 -6.16 -5.60 12.20
N LEU A 105 -4.95 -5.05 12.35
CA LEU A 105 -4.37 -4.68 13.64
C LEU A 105 -4.97 -3.36 14.13
N VAL A 106 -5.55 -3.37 15.33
CA VAL A 106 -6.29 -2.24 15.89
C VAL A 106 -5.77 -1.88 17.29
N CYS A 107 -5.80 -0.59 17.62
CA CYS A 107 -5.54 -0.17 18.99
C CYS A 107 -6.78 -0.40 19.87
N PHE A 108 -6.59 -0.35 21.19
CA PHE A 108 -7.68 -0.47 22.17
C PHE A 108 -8.87 0.47 21.90
N THR A 109 -8.60 1.68 21.41
CA THR A 109 -9.64 2.68 21.13
C THR A 109 -10.48 2.28 19.92
N CYS A 110 -9.83 1.78 18.85
CA CYS A 110 -10.53 1.31 17.65
C CYS A 110 -11.35 0.04 17.94
N ALA A 111 -10.79 -0.90 18.70
CA ALA A 111 -11.50 -2.12 19.12
C ALA A 111 -12.85 -1.82 19.81
N ARG A 112 -12.90 -0.75 20.61
CA ARG A 112 -14.12 -0.33 21.33
C ARG A 112 -14.97 0.71 20.60
N GLY A 113 -14.44 1.31 19.56
CA GLY A 113 -15.11 2.33 18.76
C GLY A 113 -15.63 1.72 17.46
N THR A 114 -14.79 1.75 16.43
CA THR A 114 -15.15 1.35 15.07
C THR A 114 -15.33 -0.17 14.91
N HIS A 115 -14.77 -0.99 15.80
CA HIS A 115 -14.88 -2.47 15.74
C HIS A 115 -15.68 -3.06 16.93
N VAL A 116 -16.54 -2.26 17.57
CA VAL A 116 -17.24 -2.68 18.81
C VAL A 116 -18.10 -3.95 18.64
N THR A 117 -18.61 -4.21 17.44
CA THR A 117 -19.42 -5.40 17.11
C THR A 117 -18.60 -6.54 16.50
N HIS A 118 -17.31 -6.34 16.25
CA HIS A 118 -16.48 -7.33 15.59
C HIS A 118 -15.80 -8.25 16.61
N LYS A 119 -15.41 -9.44 16.15
CA LYS A 119 -14.60 -10.37 16.92
C LYS A 119 -13.17 -9.82 17.05
N ILE A 120 -12.76 -9.52 18.28
CA ILE A 120 -11.41 -9.01 18.61
C ILE A 120 -10.63 -10.09 19.37
N GLU A 121 -9.38 -10.32 18.97
CA GLU A 121 -8.43 -11.17 19.68
C GLU A 121 -7.18 -10.38 20.08
N PHE A 122 -6.67 -10.63 21.28
CA PHE A 122 -5.43 -10.02 21.75
C PHE A 122 -4.25 -10.85 21.24
N ILE A 123 -3.22 -10.20 20.68
CA ILE A 123 -2.13 -10.91 20.02
C ILE A 123 -1.37 -11.81 21.00
N ASP A 124 -1.15 -11.36 22.23
CA ASP A 124 -0.43 -12.19 23.20
C ASP A 124 -1.25 -13.42 23.62
N ASP A 125 -2.58 -13.36 23.55
CA ASP A 125 -3.45 -14.51 23.84
C ASP A 125 -3.39 -15.57 22.73
N LEU A 126 -2.94 -15.19 21.52
CA LEU A 126 -2.70 -16.13 20.41
C LEU A 126 -1.47 -17.01 20.62
N THR A 127 -0.71 -16.80 21.69
CA THR A 127 0.44 -17.65 22.03
C THR A 127 0.05 -18.94 22.77
N GLN A 128 -1.22 -19.06 23.20
CA GLN A 128 -1.70 -20.21 23.95
C GLN A 128 -2.11 -21.38 23.04
N GLU A 129 -1.60 -22.59 23.32
CA GLU A 129 -2.00 -23.81 22.58
C GLU A 129 -3.37 -24.33 23.06
N ASN A 130 -4.46 -23.75 22.56
CA ASN A 130 -5.82 -24.28 22.74
C ASN A 130 -6.61 -24.35 21.41
N GLN A 131 -7.72 -25.09 21.41
CA GLN A 131 -8.55 -25.32 20.22
C GLN A 131 -9.11 -24.02 19.61
N ALA A 132 -9.44 -23.02 20.43
CA ALA A 132 -9.98 -21.74 19.96
C ALA A 132 -8.90 -20.91 19.24
N VAL A 133 -7.69 -20.88 19.79
CA VAL A 133 -6.51 -20.24 19.17
C VAL A 133 -6.14 -20.93 17.86
N LEU A 134 -6.24 -22.26 17.78
CA LEU A 134 -5.97 -23.01 16.55
C LEU A 134 -6.91 -22.62 15.40
N ASN A 135 -8.20 -22.41 15.68
CA ASN A 135 -9.18 -21.97 14.69
C ASN A 135 -8.85 -20.56 14.19
N SER A 136 -8.50 -19.65 15.10
CA SER A 136 -8.09 -18.29 14.75
C SER A 136 -6.81 -18.28 13.93
N TRP A 137 -5.81 -19.09 14.29
CA TRP A 137 -4.56 -19.19 13.55
C TRP A 137 -4.72 -19.78 12.16
N THR A 138 -5.66 -20.71 11.99
CA THR A 138 -6.04 -21.23 10.68
C THR A 138 -6.60 -20.13 9.78
N LYS A 139 -7.53 -19.31 10.29
CA LYS A 139 -8.12 -18.19 9.55
C LYS A 139 -7.09 -17.10 9.21
N ILE A 140 -6.20 -16.78 10.16
CA ILE A 140 -5.12 -15.80 9.93
C ILE A 140 -4.20 -16.29 8.83
N ARG A 141 -3.77 -17.55 8.91
CA ARG A 141 -2.86 -18.15 7.92
C ARG A 141 -3.47 -18.24 6.53
N SER A 142 -4.76 -18.60 6.41
CA SER A 142 -5.43 -18.61 5.11
C SER A 142 -5.50 -17.21 4.52
N THR A 143 -5.93 -16.22 5.32
CA THR A 143 -6.00 -14.82 4.87
C THR A 143 -4.64 -14.29 4.43
N MET A 144 -3.57 -14.57 5.19
CA MET A 144 -2.21 -14.19 4.82
C MET A 144 -1.76 -14.83 3.51
N ARG A 145 -2.12 -16.10 3.28
CA ARG A 145 -1.83 -16.79 2.02
C ARG A 145 -2.58 -16.14 0.86
N ASP A 146 -3.87 -15.88 1.02
CA ASP A 146 -4.71 -15.26 -0.02
C ASP A 146 -4.19 -13.86 -0.35
N ASN A 147 -3.81 -13.08 0.67
CA ASN A 147 -3.19 -11.76 0.48
C ASN A 147 -1.84 -11.85 -0.22
N LEU A 148 -1.01 -12.83 0.12
CA LEU A 148 0.27 -13.07 -0.56
C LEU A 148 0.05 -13.44 -2.04
N GLU A 149 -0.95 -14.27 -2.33
CA GLU A 149 -1.34 -14.61 -3.70
C GLU A 149 -1.80 -13.36 -4.47
N ARG A 150 -2.62 -12.50 -3.86
CA ARG A 150 -3.01 -11.21 -4.44
C ARG A 150 -1.81 -10.31 -4.74
N VAL A 151 -0.86 -10.21 -3.82
CA VAL A 151 0.37 -9.43 -4.01
C VAL A 151 1.21 -10.01 -5.14
N ASN A 152 1.38 -11.33 -5.19
CA ASN A 152 2.11 -11.99 -6.28
C ASN A 152 1.46 -11.72 -7.63
N ASN A 153 0.13 -11.79 -7.71
CA ASN A 153 -0.60 -11.44 -8.93
C ASN A 153 -0.41 -9.96 -9.33
N LEU A 154 -0.34 -9.04 -8.37
CA LEU A 154 -0.05 -7.64 -8.66
C LEU A 154 1.39 -7.44 -9.17
N VAL A 155 2.34 -8.19 -8.65
CA VAL A 155 3.73 -8.19 -9.15
C VAL A 155 3.76 -8.66 -10.61
N THR A 156 3.09 -9.77 -10.94
CA THR A 156 3.08 -10.27 -12.33
C THR A 156 2.42 -9.28 -13.29
N VAL A 157 1.32 -8.64 -12.89
CA VAL A 157 0.68 -7.57 -13.69
C VAL A 157 1.63 -6.39 -13.88
N SER A 158 2.38 -6.01 -12.85
CA SER A 158 3.34 -4.92 -12.94
C SER A 158 4.48 -5.23 -13.91
N ASP A 159 5.00 -6.46 -13.87
CA ASP A 159 6.03 -6.93 -14.81
C ASP A 159 5.51 -6.92 -16.26
N ASP A 160 4.27 -7.34 -16.47
CA ASP A 160 3.63 -7.32 -17.79
C ASP A 160 3.45 -5.90 -18.34
N ILE A 161 3.11 -4.93 -17.48
CA ILE A 161 3.01 -3.52 -17.84
C ILE A 161 4.39 -2.94 -18.19
N LEU A 162 5.42 -3.25 -17.40
CA LEU A 162 6.78 -2.79 -17.68
C LEU A 162 7.27 -3.32 -19.03
N SER A 163 7.05 -4.61 -19.29
CA SER A 163 7.35 -5.25 -20.58
C SER A 163 6.64 -4.56 -21.75
N LEU A 164 5.37 -4.17 -21.58
CA LEU A 164 4.62 -3.43 -22.60
C LEU A 164 5.22 -2.04 -22.86
N MET A 165 5.68 -1.35 -21.81
CA MET A 165 6.32 -0.03 -21.96
C MET A 165 7.63 -0.13 -22.73
N ASP A 166 8.44 -1.16 -22.47
CA ASP A 166 9.70 -1.40 -23.18
C ASP A 166 9.46 -1.63 -24.69
N GLU A 167 8.48 -2.46 -25.06
CA GLU A 167 8.11 -2.68 -26.47
C GLU A 167 7.71 -1.38 -27.19
N ILE A 168 6.97 -0.50 -26.51
CA ILE A 168 6.56 0.81 -27.06
C ILE A 168 7.76 1.75 -27.20
N LEU A 169 8.70 1.73 -26.25
CA LEU A 169 9.93 2.54 -26.31
C LEU A 169 10.84 2.10 -27.46
N ASP A 170 10.97 0.80 -27.68
CA ASP A 170 11.71 0.24 -28.82
C ASP A 170 11.08 0.69 -30.14
N LEU A 171 9.76 0.55 -30.26
CA LEU A 171 9.01 1.00 -31.44
C LEU A 171 9.23 2.50 -31.71
N ARG A 172 9.17 3.34 -30.67
CA ARG A 172 9.44 4.77 -30.78
C ARG A 172 10.84 5.05 -31.33
N THR A 173 11.84 4.32 -30.84
CA THR A 173 13.25 4.48 -31.24
C THR A 173 13.44 4.13 -32.71
N GLU A 174 12.84 3.03 -33.17
CA GLU A 174 12.88 2.63 -34.59
C GLU A 174 12.25 3.69 -35.49
N PHE A 175 11.06 4.20 -35.13
CA PHE A 175 10.38 5.27 -35.87
C PHE A 175 11.20 6.56 -35.94
N GLN A 176 11.87 6.91 -34.85
CA GLN A 176 12.73 8.09 -34.80
C GLN A 176 13.94 7.93 -35.73
N GLY A 177 14.63 6.79 -35.70
CA GLY A 177 15.75 6.51 -36.62
C GLY A 177 15.34 6.54 -38.09
N TRP A 178 14.14 6.04 -38.41
CA TRP A 178 13.61 6.14 -39.77
C TRP A 178 13.34 7.59 -40.19
N LYS A 179 12.69 8.38 -39.32
CA LYS A 179 12.44 9.81 -39.55
C LYS A 179 13.75 10.56 -39.84
N ASP A 180 14.80 10.30 -39.06
CA ASP A 180 16.09 10.96 -39.22
C ASP A 180 16.75 10.59 -40.56
N SER A 181 16.63 9.31 -40.98
CA SER A 181 17.10 8.85 -42.29
C SER A 181 16.38 9.56 -43.44
N LEU A 182 15.05 9.71 -43.35
CA LEU A 182 14.26 10.45 -44.35
C LEU A 182 14.65 11.92 -44.42
N LEU A 183 14.89 12.56 -43.27
CA LEU A 183 15.33 13.95 -43.21
C LEU A 183 16.70 14.13 -43.86
N ALA A 184 17.65 13.23 -43.58
CA ALA A 184 18.97 13.24 -44.20
C ALA A 184 18.90 13.07 -45.73
N GLN A 185 18.06 12.13 -46.20
CA GLN A 185 17.85 11.90 -47.62
C GLN A 185 17.21 13.11 -48.32
N LYS A 186 16.20 13.71 -47.69
CA LYS A 186 15.58 14.95 -48.18
C LYS A 186 16.62 16.06 -48.32
N LEU A 187 17.35 16.36 -47.24
CA LEU A 187 18.34 17.44 -47.22
C LEU A 187 19.43 17.23 -48.29
N SER A 188 19.98 16.02 -48.39
CA SER A 188 20.97 15.68 -49.41
C SER A 188 20.43 15.86 -50.82
N THR A 189 19.18 15.48 -51.07
CA THR A 189 18.58 15.63 -52.41
C THR A 189 18.27 17.10 -52.74
N GLU A 190 17.84 17.89 -51.76
CA GLU A 190 17.63 19.33 -51.91
C GLU A 190 18.97 20.04 -52.24
N GLN A 191 20.06 19.66 -51.59
CA GLN A 191 21.40 20.17 -51.88
C GLN A 191 21.87 19.81 -53.29
N ASP A 192 21.69 18.55 -53.71
CA ASP A 192 22.05 18.10 -55.05
C ASP A 192 21.22 18.83 -56.13
N LEU A 193 19.93 19.06 -55.88
CA LEU A 193 19.06 19.81 -56.79
C LEU A 193 19.47 21.28 -56.91
N GLN A 194 19.85 21.92 -55.81
CA GLN A 194 20.38 23.28 -55.83
C GLN A 194 21.70 23.39 -56.60
N ALA A 195 22.60 22.41 -56.42
CA ALA A 195 23.86 22.34 -57.16
C ALA A 195 23.62 22.10 -58.66
N TRP A 196 22.59 21.32 -59.00
CA TRP A 196 22.18 21.05 -60.37
C TRP A 196 21.67 22.28 -61.13
N ASP A 197 20.92 23.15 -60.45
CA ASP A 197 20.36 24.38 -61.01
C ASP A 197 21.42 25.48 -61.22
N ALA A 198 22.63 25.30 -60.69
CA ALA A 198 23.75 26.22 -60.93
C ALA A 198 24.20 26.17 -62.41
N PRO A 199 24.55 27.33 -63.02
CA PRO A 199 24.98 27.39 -64.42
C PRO A 199 26.34 26.71 -64.60
N ALA A 200 26.32 25.42 -64.95
CA ALA A 200 27.53 24.61 -65.17
C ALA A 200 27.61 24.03 -66.60
N SER A 201 28.82 24.10 -67.18
CA SER A 201 29.21 23.61 -68.52
C SER A 201 29.42 22.09 -68.60
N GLY A 202 28.67 21.31 -67.83
CA GLY A 202 28.86 19.86 -67.69
C GLY A 202 28.38 19.05 -68.90
N VAL A 203 29.12 17.99 -69.23
CA VAL A 203 28.78 17.02 -70.29
C VAL A 203 27.43 16.36 -69.98
N ILE A 204 26.55 16.24 -70.99
CA ILE A 204 25.17 15.73 -70.89
C ILE A 204 25.08 14.36 -70.18
N GLU A 205 26.12 13.52 -70.30
CA GLU A 205 26.21 12.20 -69.66
C GLU A 205 26.29 12.28 -68.13
N ASN A 206 27.05 13.25 -67.57
CA ASN A 206 27.16 13.45 -66.12
C ASN A 206 25.84 13.89 -65.52
N LYS A 207 25.18 14.83 -66.22
CA LYS A 207 23.83 15.27 -65.87
C LYS A 207 22.87 14.06 -65.85
N ARG A 208 22.88 13.24 -66.89
CA ARG A 208 22.03 12.04 -66.95
C ARG A 208 22.25 11.08 -65.77
N HIS A 209 23.49 10.93 -65.31
CA HIS A 209 23.82 10.06 -64.17
C HIS A 209 23.31 10.63 -62.84
N GLU A 210 23.62 11.88 -62.55
CA GLU A 210 23.15 12.62 -61.37
C GLU A 210 21.61 12.65 -61.28
N CYS A 211 20.91 12.90 -62.39
CA CYS A 211 19.45 12.85 -62.45
C CYS A 211 18.89 11.45 -62.09
N LYS A 212 19.53 10.37 -62.56
CA LYS A 212 19.14 9.01 -62.20
C LYS A 212 19.35 8.73 -60.71
N GLU A 213 20.43 9.22 -60.12
CA GLU A 213 20.72 9.04 -58.69
C GLU A 213 19.74 9.84 -57.81
N MET A 214 19.42 11.09 -58.15
CA MET A 214 18.40 11.85 -57.44
C MET A 214 17.02 11.17 -57.52
N LEU A 215 16.61 10.70 -58.71
CA LEU A 215 15.35 9.97 -58.87
C LEU A 215 15.33 8.64 -58.11
N ARG A 216 16.47 7.97 -57.96
CA ARG A 216 16.60 6.77 -57.13
C ARG A 216 16.43 7.09 -55.64
N ARG A 217 17.03 8.20 -55.16
CA ARG A 217 16.86 8.66 -53.77
C ARG A 217 15.42 9.13 -53.51
N LEU A 218 14.77 9.83 -54.45
CA LEU A 218 13.38 10.30 -54.30
C LEU A 218 12.33 9.19 -54.39
N LYS A 219 12.70 8.01 -54.93
CA LYS A 219 11.86 6.80 -54.84
C LYS A 219 11.90 6.28 -53.40
N LEU A 220 11.16 6.95 -52.53
CA LEU A 220 10.94 6.55 -51.16
C LEU A 220 10.18 5.22 -51.15
N LYS A 221 10.85 4.16 -50.75
CA LYS A 221 10.20 2.97 -50.22
C LYS A 221 10.38 3.01 -48.70
N PRO A 222 9.36 2.67 -47.90
CA PRO A 222 9.59 2.33 -46.51
C PRO A 222 10.74 1.31 -46.44
N PRO A 223 11.62 1.37 -45.42
CA PRO A 223 12.58 0.31 -45.17
C PRO A 223 11.86 -1.04 -45.27
N GLU A 224 12.48 -2.06 -45.87
CA GLU A 224 11.89 -3.40 -45.96
C GLU A 224 11.47 -3.95 -44.59
N ASN A 225 12.01 -3.37 -43.51
CA ASN A 225 11.81 -3.72 -42.11
C ASN A 225 10.68 -2.92 -41.47
N MET A 226 10.25 -1.81 -42.08
CA MET A 226 9.16 -0.96 -41.61
C MET A 226 7.82 -1.46 -42.16
N TYR A 227 7.63 -2.78 -42.11
CA TYR A 227 6.36 -3.38 -42.44
C TYR A 227 5.33 -2.73 -41.54
N THR A 228 4.39 -2.02 -42.14
CA THR A 228 3.13 -1.65 -41.50
C THR A 228 2.47 -2.88 -40.87
N ALA A 229 2.76 -4.09 -41.35
CA ALA A 229 2.40 -5.36 -40.73
C ALA A 229 3.18 -5.69 -39.44
N GLU A 230 4.50 -5.45 -39.36
CA GLU A 230 5.33 -5.68 -38.17
C GLU A 230 4.95 -4.72 -37.04
N ILE A 231 4.85 -3.43 -37.37
CA ILE A 231 4.41 -2.39 -36.43
C ILE A 231 2.98 -2.67 -35.96
N ARG A 232 2.08 -3.06 -36.87
CA ARG A 232 0.71 -3.46 -36.53
C ARG A 232 0.70 -4.72 -35.66
N ALA A 233 1.57 -5.70 -35.93
CA ALA A 233 1.68 -6.93 -35.14
C ALA A 233 2.15 -6.62 -33.72
N ARG A 234 3.18 -5.78 -33.55
CA ARG A 234 3.66 -5.31 -32.24
C ARG A 234 2.58 -4.53 -31.48
N LEU A 235 1.93 -3.57 -32.13
CA LEU A 235 0.80 -2.84 -31.53
C LEU A 235 -0.39 -3.76 -31.16
N SER A 236 -0.66 -4.79 -31.97
CA SER A 236 -1.74 -5.75 -31.69
C SER A 236 -1.37 -6.69 -30.53
N ALA A 237 -0.10 -7.09 -30.43
CA ALA A 237 0.40 -7.90 -29.32
C ALA A 237 0.32 -7.12 -28.01
N ALA A 238 0.79 -5.87 -28.03
CA ALA A 238 0.66 -4.90 -26.95
C ALA A 238 -0.79 -4.73 -26.48
N LEU A 239 -1.72 -4.54 -27.42
CA LEU A 239 -3.16 -4.38 -27.12
C LEU A 239 -3.76 -5.66 -26.52
N LYS A 240 -3.45 -6.83 -27.09
CA LYS A 240 -3.93 -8.12 -26.57
C LYS A 240 -3.41 -8.40 -25.16
N LYS A 241 -2.17 -8.00 -24.88
CA LYS A 241 -1.58 -8.10 -23.55
C LYS A 241 -2.29 -7.16 -22.57
N TYR A 242 -2.54 -5.91 -22.97
CA TYR A 242 -3.35 -4.97 -22.18
C TYR A 242 -4.77 -5.50 -21.89
N ASP A 243 -5.45 -6.07 -22.87
CA ASP A 243 -6.80 -6.64 -22.68
C ASP A 243 -6.78 -7.82 -21.69
N SER A 244 -5.71 -8.63 -21.67
CA SER A 244 -5.53 -9.69 -20.66
C SER A 244 -5.27 -9.16 -19.25
N LEU A 245 -4.89 -7.88 -19.11
CA LEU A 245 -4.76 -7.22 -17.81
C LEU A 245 -6.11 -6.68 -17.30
N GLN A 246 -7.07 -6.36 -18.19
CA GLN A 246 -8.40 -5.87 -17.78
C GLN A 246 -9.27 -6.92 -17.08
N THR A 247 -8.95 -8.22 -17.19
CA THR A 247 -9.65 -9.28 -16.46
C THR A 247 -9.24 -9.40 -14.99
N TYR A 248 -8.23 -8.64 -14.55
CA TYR A 248 -7.85 -8.55 -13.15
C TYR A 248 -8.67 -7.47 -12.45
N GLU A 249 -9.91 -7.79 -12.12
CA GLU A 249 -10.65 -7.01 -11.13
C GLU A 249 -9.94 -7.15 -9.78
N LEU A 250 -9.20 -6.09 -9.39
CA LEU A 250 -8.85 -5.85 -7.99
C LEU A 250 -10.15 -5.93 -7.20
N ALA A 251 -10.20 -6.84 -6.22
CA ALA A 251 -11.38 -7.10 -5.40
C ALA A 251 -12.11 -5.79 -5.09
N THR A 252 -13.31 -5.68 -5.66
CA THR A 252 -14.20 -4.54 -5.47
C THR A 252 -14.38 -4.31 -3.99
N TYR A 253 -13.86 -3.20 -3.48
CA TYR A 253 -14.36 -2.64 -2.23
C TYR A 253 -15.86 -2.42 -2.43
N GLU A 254 -16.67 -2.87 -1.47
CA GLU A 254 -18.14 -2.85 -1.53
C GLU A 254 -18.69 -1.52 -2.11
N ASP A 255 -19.73 -1.68 -2.94
CA ASP A 255 -20.38 -0.67 -3.77
C ASP A 255 -20.36 0.76 -3.22
N GLY A 256 -19.78 1.68 -4.00
CA GLY A 256 -19.83 3.11 -3.71
C GLY A 256 -19.02 3.96 -4.69
N VAL A 257 -19.61 4.20 -5.87
CA VAL A 257 -19.21 5.17 -6.91
C VAL A 257 -17.88 4.87 -7.65
N PRO A 258 -17.89 4.75 -8.99
CA PRO A 258 -16.68 4.60 -9.79
C PRO A 258 -15.73 5.77 -9.57
N TRP A 259 -14.46 5.47 -9.31
CA TRP A 259 -13.45 6.49 -9.06
C TRP A 259 -12.85 6.97 -10.38
N THR A 260 -12.90 8.28 -10.63
CA THR A 260 -12.37 8.87 -11.86
C THR A 260 -11.08 9.63 -11.52
N VAL A 261 -9.93 9.15 -11.99
CA VAL A 261 -8.65 9.84 -11.82
C VAL A 261 -8.58 11.00 -12.81
N THR A 262 -8.67 12.23 -12.32
CA THR A 262 -8.72 13.43 -13.19
C THR A 262 -7.35 14.05 -13.46
N SER A 263 -6.32 13.62 -12.72
CA SER A 263 -4.95 14.11 -12.89
C SER A 263 -3.90 13.10 -12.42
N ARG A 264 -2.69 13.22 -12.97
CA ARG A 264 -1.52 12.39 -12.57
C ARG A 264 -1.24 12.46 -11.07
N ALA A 265 -1.26 13.66 -10.48
CA ALA A 265 -1.01 13.84 -9.06
C ALA A 265 -2.07 13.19 -8.18
N GLU A 266 -3.32 13.11 -8.66
CA GLU A 266 -4.40 12.39 -7.99
C GLU A 266 -4.22 10.87 -8.09
N GLY A 267 -3.80 10.38 -9.25
CA GLY A 267 -3.42 8.98 -9.46
C GLY A 267 -2.23 8.54 -8.60
N GLU A 268 -1.22 9.38 -8.41
CA GLU A 268 -0.07 9.08 -7.55
C GLU A 268 -0.47 9.00 -6.07
N ARG A 269 -1.34 9.91 -5.59
CA ARG A 269 -1.89 9.86 -4.22
C ARG A 269 -2.80 8.65 -4.00
N ALA A 270 -3.64 8.35 -4.99
CA ALA A 270 -4.51 7.19 -5.06
C ALA A 270 -3.75 5.88 -4.87
N VAL A 271 -2.72 5.67 -5.70
CA VAL A 271 -1.87 4.48 -5.66
C VAL A 271 -1.12 4.40 -4.33
N ALA A 272 -0.61 5.52 -3.81
CA ALA A 272 0.03 5.56 -2.50
C ALA A 272 -0.93 5.17 -1.35
N SER A 273 -2.18 5.66 -1.38
CA SER A 273 -3.20 5.28 -0.39
C SER A 273 -3.59 3.80 -0.51
N LEU A 274 -3.79 3.28 -1.71
CA LEU A 274 -4.12 1.86 -1.96
C LEU A 274 -2.97 0.93 -1.57
N ALA A 275 -1.73 1.30 -1.86
CA ALA A 275 -0.53 0.57 -1.44
C ALA A 275 -0.42 0.46 0.09
N ASN A 276 -1.04 1.38 0.82
CA ASN A 276 -1.12 1.41 2.28
C ASN A 276 -2.46 0.89 2.84
N ASN A 277 -3.35 0.32 2.01
CA ASN A 277 -4.73 -0.08 2.38
C ASN A 277 -5.58 1.05 2.99
N ILE A 278 -5.30 2.32 2.66
CA ILE A 278 -6.04 3.49 3.12
C ILE A 278 -7.04 3.92 2.05
N LYS A 279 -8.30 4.14 2.45
CA LYS A 279 -9.32 4.74 1.56
C LYS A 279 -8.97 6.22 1.30
N PRO A 280 -8.80 6.67 0.04
CA PRO A 280 -8.42 8.05 -0.26
C PRO A 280 -9.46 9.06 0.26
N SER A 281 -9.00 10.10 0.94
CA SER A 281 -9.83 11.04 1.71
C SER A 281 -10.59 12.09 0.89
N ARG A 282 -10.46 12.10 -0.44
CA ARG A 282 -11.22 12.98 -1.33
C ARG A 282 -11.93 12.17 -2.41
N LEU A 283 -13.19 11.90 -2.14
CA LEU A 283 -14.18 11.51 -3.15
C LEU A 283 -14.84 12.80 -3.62
N VAL A 284 -14.41 13.32 -4.77
CA VAL A 284 -15.26 14.28 -5.50
C VAL A 284 -16.20 13.42 -6.32
N GLY A 285 -17.45 13.34 -5.87
CA GLY A 285 -18.56 12.75 -6.64
C GLY A 285 -18.97 13.64 -7.79
#